data_AF-A0A453HUP9-F1
#
_entry.id   AF-A0A453HUP9-F1
#
_cell.length_a   1.000
_cell.length_b   1.000
_cell.length_c   1.000
_cell.angle_alpha   90.00
_cell.angle_beta   90.00
_cell.angle_gamma   90.00
#
_symmetry.space_group_name_H-M   'P 1'
#
loop_
_entity.id
_entity.type
_entity.pdbx_description
1 polymer ?
#
loop_
_entity_poly.entity_id
_entity_poly.type
_entity_poly.pdbx_seq_one_letter_code
_entity_poly.pdbx_strand_id
1 'polypeptide(L)'
;SNSVNIYVGIGVPWLINTVYNFFAYQEPLYIDNAAGLSFSLLVFFATSFGCITVLVLRRIVFGAELGGPRLWAWATSAYFMVLWVVFVLLSSLRVSGVI
;
A
#
# COMPACT_ATOMS: atom_id res chain seq x y z
N SER A 1 -15.16 -5.38 -5.01
CA SER A 1 -16.15 -5.06 -3.97
C SER A 1 -15.57 -4.88 -2.56
N ASN A 2 -14.72 -5.77 -2.03
CA ASN A 2 -14.14 -5.58 -0.68
C ASN A 2 -13.25 -4.33 -0.52
N SER A 3 -12.49 -3.99 -1.56
CA SER A 3 -11.63 -2.80 -1.56
C SER A 3 -12.41 -1.51 -1.30
N VAL A 4 -13.57 -1.32 -1.98
CA VAL A 4 -14.43 -0.14 -1.77
C VAL A 4 -14.94 -0.07 -0.35
N ASN A 5 -15.34 -1.20 0.25
CA ASN A 5 -15.85 -1.21 1.62
C ASN A 5 -14.77 -0.81 2.65
N ILE A 6 -13.51 -1.16 2.40
CA ILE A 6 -12.39 -0.81 3.29
C ILE A 6 -11.98 0.66 3.09
N TYR A 7 -11.82 1.11 1.84
CA TYR A 7 -11.41 2.49 1.55
C TYR A 7 -12.50 3.51 1.91
N VAL A 8 -13.75 3.26 1.49
CA VAL A 8 -14.87 4.18 1.73
C VAL A 8 -15.43 4.00 3.15
N GLY A 9 -15.52 2.76 3.64
CA GLY A 9 -16.11 2.48 4.95
C GLY A 9 -15.21 2.80 6.14
N ILE A 10 -13.89 2.65 6.00
CA ILE A 10 -12.94 2.95 7.10
C ILE A 10 -12.04 4.15 6.77
N GLY A 11 -11.51 4.23 5.55
CA GLY A 11 -10.54 5.27 5.19
C GLY A 11 -11.12 6.70 5.18
N VAL A 12 -12.24 6.90 4.47
CA VAL A 12 -12.84 8.24 4.30
C VAL A 12 -13.29 8.87 5.62
N PRO A 13 -14.02 8.17 6.52
CA PRO A 13 -14.40 8.72 7.82
C PRO A 13 -13.19 9.13 8.67
N TRP A 14 -12.11 8.34 8.63
CA TRP A 14 -10.88 8.64 9.37
C TRP A 14 -10.18 9.89 8.86
N LEU A 15 -10.12 10.07 7.54
CA LEU A 15 -9.57 11.27 6.92
C LEU A 15 -10.40 12.50 7.27
N ILE A 16 -11.73 12.40 7.18
CA ILE A 16 -12.64 13.50 7.54
C ILE A 16 -12.47 13.88 9.01
N ASN A 17 -12.42 12.90 9.92
CA ASN A 17 -12.24 13.15 11.34
C ASN A 17 -10.90 13.85 11.63
N THR A 18 -9.82 13.40 10.97
CA THR A 18 -8.47 14.00 11.10
C THR A 18 -8.45 15.45 10.61
N VAL A 19 -9.03 15.72 9.43
CA VAL A 19 -9.08 17.07 8.85
C VAL A 19 -9.99 17.99 9.67
N TYR A 20 -11.15 17.49 10.11
CA TYR A 20 -12.08 18.27 10.93
C TYR A 20 -11.46 18.61 12.28
N ASN A 21 -10.79 17.66 12.94
CA ASN A 21 -10.14 17.92 14.22
C ASN A 21 -8.99 18.93 14.08
N PHE A 22 -8.22 18.84 13.01
CA PHE A 22 -7.16 19.80 12.69
C PHE A 22 -7.70 21.23 12.45
N PHE A 23 -8.84 21.36 11.75
CA PHE A 23 -9.44 22.67 11.47
C PHE A 23 -10.23 23.25 12.66
N ALA A 24 -10.96 22.41 13.40
CA ALA A 24 -11.86 22.86 14.46
C ALA A 24 -11.16 23.02 15.81
N TYR A 25 -10.18 22.17 16.11
CA TYR A 25 -9.51 22.14 17.42
C TYR A 25 -8.02 22.52 17.34
N GLN A 26 -7.44 22.71 16.15
CA GLN A 26 -6.00 22.98 15.92
C GLN A 26 -5.04 21.96 16.56
N GLU A 27 -5.54 20.83 17.03
CA GLU A 27 -4.75 19.73 17.56
C GLU A 27 -4.72 18.59 16.54
N PRO A 28 -3.56 17.93 16.35
CA PRO A 28 -3.51 16.70 15.59
C PRO A 28 -4.24 15.60 16.37
N LEU A 29 -5.07 14.81 15.68
CA LEU A 29 -5.77 13.66 16.25
C LEU A 29 -4.75 12.63 16.74
N TYR A 30 -4.41 12.69 18.03
CA TYR A 30 -3.45 11.80 18.65
C TYR A 30 -4.17 10.50 19.02
N ILE A 31 -3.78 9.41 18.39
CA ILE A 31 -4.32 8.08 18.68
C ILE A 31 -3.17 7.27 19.25
N ASP A 32 -3.26 6.93 20.54
CA ASP A 32 -2.22 6.23 21.32
C ASP A 32 -1.76 4.90 20.71
N ASN A 33 -2.53 4.32 19.78
CA ASN A 33 -2.25 3.05 19.12
C ASN A 33 -1.99 3.17 17.60
N ALA A 34 -1.68 4.35 17.08
CA ALA A 34 -1.46 4.56 15.64
C ALA A 34 -0.16 3.95 15.09
N ALA A 35 0.80 3.56 15.94
CA ALA A 35 2.10 3.03 15.51
C ALA A 35 1.98 1.80 14.59
N GLY A 36 1.08 0.88 14.89
CA GLY A 36 0.83 -0.31 14.06
C GLY A 36 0.17 0.00 12.72
N LEU A 37 -0.65 1.06 12.67
CA LEU A 37 -1.33 1.51 11.46
C LEU A 37 -0.33 2.20 10.52
N SER A 38 0.49 3.12 11.05
CA SER A 38 1.49 3.87 10.28
C SER A 38 2.55 2.96 9.65
N PHE A 39 3.00 1.92 10.35
CA PHE A 39 3.92 0.93 9.78
C PHE A 39 3.31 0.15 8.62
N SER A 40 2.08 -0.34 8.78
CA SER A 40 1.36 -1.09 7.74
C SER A 40 1.12 -0.22 6.50
N LEU A 41 0.79 1.06 6.71
CA LEU A 41 0.64 2.05 5.64
C LEU A 41 1.96 2.31 4.91
N LEU A 42 3.08 2.48 5.64
CA LEU A 42 4.39 2.67 5.02
C LEU A 42 4.81 1.50 4.14
N VAL A 43 4.64 0.26 4.63
CA VAL A 43 4.96 -0.95 3.84
C VAL A 43 4.05 -1.06 2.61
N PHE A 44 2.76 -0.73 2.77
CA PHE A 44 1.81 -0.72 1.65
C PHE A 44 2.17 0.32 0.59
N PHE A 45 2.51 1.55 0.99
CA PHE A 45 2.93 2.60 0.08
C PHE A 45 4.24 2.27 -0.62
N ALA A 46 5.24 1.73 0.10
CA ALA A 46 6.51 1.31 -0.49
C ALA A 46 6.32 0.20 -1.54
N THR A 47 5.52 -0.80 -1.21
CA THR A 47 5.20 -1.92 -2.12
C THR A 47 4.40 -1.42 -3.33
N SER A 48 3.40 -0.56 -3.11
CA SER A 48 2.58 0.02 -4.19
C SER A 48 3.39 0.92 -5.12
N PHE A 49 4.30 1.72 -4.57
CA PHE A 49 5.24 2.51 -5.36
C PHE A 49 6.11 1.62 -6.23
N GLY A 50 6.72 0.58 -5.65
CA GLY A 50 7.49 -0.42 -6.39
C GLY A 50 6.68 -1.09 -7.52
N CYS A 51 5.42 -1.44 -7.26
CA CYS A 51 4.50 -1.99 -8.26
C CYS A 51 4.27 -1.01 -9.42
N ILE A 52 3.89 0.23 -9.11
CA ILE A 52 3.57 1.26 -10.10
C ILE A 52 4.81 1.62 -10.91
N THR A 53 5.97 1.79 -10.27
CA THR A 53 7.24 2.07 -10.96
C THR A 53 7.57 0.99 -11.97
N VAL A 54 7.42 -0.29 -11.61
CA VAL A 54 7.66 -1.41 -12.55
C VAL A 54 6.66 -1.40 -13.70
N LEU A 55 5.38 -1.11 -13.45
CA LEU A 55 4.38 -0.99 -14.51
C LEU A 55 4.66 0.18 -15.45
N VAL A 56 5.05 1.34 -14.90
CA VAL A 56 5.38 2.55 -15.68
C VAL A 56 6.66 2.34 -16.50
N LEU A 57 7.71 1.75 -15.90
CA LEU A 57 8.93 1.40 -16.63
C LEU A 57 8.65 0.42 -17.76
N ARG A 58 7.84 -0.61 -17.50
CA ARG A 58 7.41 -1.56 -18.53
C ARG A 58 6.61 -0.88 -19.65
N ARG A 59 5.77 0.10 -19.31
CA ARG A 59 5.01 0.90 -20.28
C ARG A 59 5.92 1.72 -21.18
N ILE A 60 6.96 2.34 -20.63
CA ILE A 60 7.92 3.15 -21.39
C ILE A 60 8.80 2.27 -22.30
N VAL A 61 9.26 1.12 -21.79
CA VAL A 61 10.21 0.25 -22.52
C VAL A 61 9.52 -0.59 -23.61
N PHE A 62 8.33 -1.13 -23.33
CA PHE A 62 7.68 -2.09 -24.23
C PHE A 62 6.41 -1.57 -24.89
N GLY A 63 5.88 -0.41 -24.49
CA GLY A 63 4.68 0.20 -25.08
C GLY A 63 3.38 -0.59 -24.92
N ALA A 64 3.40 -1.77 -24.28
CA ALA A 64 2.28 -2.68 -24.15
C ALA A 64 1.96 -2.96 -22.68
N GLU A 65 0.72 -2.72 -22.26
CA GLU A 65 0.33 -2.73 -20.84
C GLU A 65 0.26 -4.16 -20.28
N LEU A 66 -0.20 -5.16 -21.05
CA LEU A 66 -0.19 -6.57 -20.64
C LEU A 66 0.26 -7.57 -21.73
N GLY A 67 0.56 -7.11 -22.96
CA GLY A 67 0.81 -7.96 -24.15
C GLY A 67 2.26 -8.07 -24.63
N GLY A 68 3.24 -7.63 -23.83
CA GLY A 68 4.67 -7.77 -24.17
C GLY A 68 5.16 -9.24 -24.18
N PRO A 69 6.38 -9.51 -24.68
CA PRO A 69 6.96 -10.85 -24.81
C PRO A 69 6.76 -11.71 -23.55
N ARG A 70 6.27 -12.95 -23.72
CA ARG A 70 5.77 -13.83 -22.65
C ARG A 70 6.74 -14.04 -21.49
N LEU A 71 8.05 -14.06 -21.76
CA LEU A 71 9.10 -14.16 -20.73
C LEU A 71 9.09 -12.99 -19.75
N TRP A 72 8.91 -11.76 -20.25
CA TRP A 72 8.88 -10.56 -19.41
C TRP A 72 7.60 -10.46 -18.59
N ALA A 73 6.48 -10.98 -19.10
CA ALA A 73 5.25 -11.08 -18.34
C ALA A 73 5.42 -11.99 -17.11
N TRP A 74 6.07 -13.15 -17.28
CA TRP A 74 6.38 -14.08 -16.18
C TRP A 74 7.36 -13.49 -15.16
N ALA A 75 8.36 -12.73 -15.60
CA ALA A 75 9.27 -12.05 -14.68
C ALA A 75 8.53 -11.01 -13.82
N THR A 76 7.64 -10.21 -14.43
CA THR A 76 6.85 -9.23 -13.67
C THR A 76 5.82 -9.88 -12.74
N SER A 77 5.23 -11.02 -13.11
CA SER A 77 4.31 -11.73 -12.22
C SER A 77 5.04 -12.36 -11.03
N ALA A 78 6.24 -12.91 -11.25
CA ALA A 78 7.09 -13.39 -10.16
C ALA A 78 7.49 -12.26 -9.21
N TYR A 79 7.84 -11.08 -9.74
CA TYR A 79 8.16 -9.91 -8.93
C TYR A 79 6.97 -9.45 -8.06
N PHE A 80 5.76 -9.41 -8.61
CA PHE A 80 4.56 -9.10 -7.83
C PHE A 80 4.28 -10.13 -6.73
N MET A 81 4.53 -11.41 -6.99
CA MET A 81 4.43 -12.44 -5.95
C MET A 81 5.47 -12.27 -4.84
N VAL A 82 6.70 -11.92 -5.18
CA VAL A 82 7.75 -11.64 -4.17
C VAL A 82 7.38 -10.42 -3.33
N LEU A 83 6.89 -9.33 -3.95
CA LEU A 83 6.42 -8.15 -3.24
C LEU A 83 5.28 -8.48 -2.26
N TRP A 84 4.35 -9.35 -2.65
CA TRP A 84 3.29 -9.82 -1.76
C TRP A 84 3.83 -10.62 -0.57
N VAL A 85 4.79 -11.53 -0.81
CA VAL A 85 5.44 -12.29 0.28
C VAL A 85 6.18 -11.35 1.23
N VAL A 86 6.89 -10.34 0.72
CA VAL A 86 7.57 -9.33 1.55
C VAL A 86 6.57 -8.55 2.41
N PHE A 87 5.43 -8.14 1.83
CA PHE A 87 4.36 -7.48 2.58
C PHE A 87 3.81 -8.35 3.72
N VAL A 88 3.56 -9.63 3.45
CA VAL A 88 3.05 -10.58 4.46
C VAL A 88 4.10 -10.84 5.54
N LEU A 89 5.37 -11.06 5.16
CA LEU A 89 6.46 -11.30 6.11
C LEU A 89 6.69 -10.10 7.04
N LEU A 90 6.74 -8.88 6.48
CA LEU A 90 6.89 -7.66 7.28
C LEU A 90 5.69 -7.44 8.22
N SER A 91 4.49 -7.74 7.75
CA SER A 91 3.27 -7.68 8.57
C SER A 91 3.29 -8.72 9.70
N SER A 92 3.73 -9.95 9.43
CA SER A 92 3.88 -11.03 10.41
C SER A 92 5.00 -10.78 11.43
N LEU A 93 6.11 -10.17 11.01
CA LEU A 93 7.22 -9.79 11.89
C LEU A 93 6.79 -8.73 12.91
N ARG A 94 5.95 -7.76 12.49
CA ARG A 94 5.35 -6.77 13.40
C ARG A 94 4.37 -7.42 14.38
N VAL A 95 3.49 -8.30 13.90
CA VAL A 95 2.55 -9.03 14.77
C VAL A 95 3.28 -9.91 15.79
N SER A 96 4.45 -10.47 15.43
CA SER A 96 5.27 -11.28 16.33
C SER A 96 6.06 -10.44 17.36
N GLY A 97 5.95 -9.11 17.33
CA GLY A 97 6.58 -8.21 18.31
C GLY A 97 8.11 -8.17 18.22
N VAL A 98 8.68 -8.66 17.11
CA VAL A 98 10.11 -8.54 16.83
C VAL A 98 10.45 -7.10 16.38
N ILE A 99 9.45 -6.36 15.88
CA ILE A 99 9.45 -4.94 15.50
C ILE A 99 8.13 -4.28 15.95
#